data_AF-A0A1Y5Y0D1-F1
#
_entry.id   AF-A0A1Y5Y0D1-F1
#
_cell.length_a   1.000
_cell.length_b   1.000
_cell.length_c   1.000
_cell.angle_alpha   90.00
_cell.angle_beta   90.00
_cell.angle_gamma   90.00
#
_symmetry.space_group_name_H-M   'P 1'
#
loop_
_entity.id
_entity.type
_entity.pdbx_description
1 polymer ?
#
loop_
_entity_poly.entity_id
_entity_poly.type
_entity_poly.pdbx_seq_one_letter_code
_entity_poly.pdbx_strand_id
1 'polypeptide(L)'
;MDLSRVSDFLIRVAQDSGAAFAGVSTSIGIRLGLYEAMAGAGPMTAEQLARKTGLVERYVLEWLTAQVAGRYVEFDPESTTYLLPDEHAAVLADPSSPTYAAGSFTMLKALYATEDALVELFRNHTTHAGMSAA
;
A
#
# COMPACT_ATOMS: atom_id res chain seq x y z
N MET A 1 32.39 -17.86 5.34
CA MET A 1 31.20 -17.02 5.10
C MET A 1 31.67 -15.74 4.43
N ASP A 2 31.06 -15.36 3.33
CA ASP A 2 31.45 -14.16 2.58
C ASP A 2 30.58 -12.98 3.00
N LEU A 3 31.20 -11.97 3.62
CA LEU A 3 30.49 -10.82 4.19
C LEU A 3 29.91 -9.89 3.10
N SER A 4 30.47 -9.87 1.90
CA SER A 4 29.92 -9.08 0.80
C SER A 4 28.56 -9.63 0.37
N ARG A 5 28.50 -10.95 0.15
CA ARG A 5 27.26 -11.67 -0.18
C ARG A 5 26.20 -11.58 0.92
N VAL A 6 26.61 -11.55 2.19
CA VAL A 6 25.68 -11.33 3.32
C VAL A 6 25.08 -9.92 3.28
N SER A 7 25.90 -8.89 3.07
CA SER A 7 25.43 -7.51 2.96
C SER A 7 24.48 -7.32 1.77
N ASP A 8 24.79 -7.90 0.62
CA ASP A 8 23.91 -7.85 -0.56
C ASP A 8 22.54 -8.48 -0.27
N PHE A 9 22.53 -9.62 0.43
CA PHE A 9 21.29 -10.28 0.81
C PHE A 9 20.51 -9.48 1.87
N LEU A 10 21.20 -8.85 2.84
CA LEU A 10 20.58 -7.97 3.82
C LEU A 10 19.86 -6.78 3.16
N ILE A 11 20.50 -6.16 2.15
CA ILE A 11 19.89 -5.07 1.36
C ILE A 11 18.62 -5.57 0.67
N ARG A 12 18.65 -6.77 0.08
CA ARG A 12 17.47 -7.36 -0.56
C ARG A 12 16.33 -7.57 0.44
N VAL A 13 16.60 -8.14 1.61
CA VAL A 13 15.58 -8.34 2.66
C VAL A 13 15.00 -7.00 3.14
N ALA A 14 15.85 -5.96 3.27
CA ALA A 14 15.40 -4.62 3.63
C ALA A 14 14.52 -3.99 2.54
N GLN A 15 14.83 -4.20 1.26
CA GLN A 15 14.01 -3.76 0.13
C GLN A 15 12.64 -4.46 0.11
N ASP A 16 12.61 -5.77 0.31
CA ASP A 16 11.36 -6.55 0.37
C ASP A 16 10.49 -6.10 1.56
N SER A 17 11.11 -5.85 2.71
CA SER A 17 10.41 -5.31 3.90
C SER A 17 9.87 -3.90 3.64
N GLY A 18 10.65 -3.04 2.99
CA GLY A 18 10.23 -1.70 2.60
C GLY A 18 9.03 -1.74 1.64
N ALA A 19 9.04 -2.64 0.67
CA ALA A 19 7.92 -2.85 -0.25
C ALA A 19 6.65 -3.32 0.48
N ALA A 20 6.78 -4.22 1.46
CA ALA A 20 5.65 -4.65 2.30
C ALA A 20 5.04 -3.49 3.11
N PHE A 21 5.87 -2.66 3.76
CA PHE A 21 5.41 -1.48 4.48
C PHE A 21 4.74 -0.45 3.55
N ALA A 22 5.32 -0.21 2.37
CA ALA A 22 4.71 0.63 1.35
C ALA A 22 3.32 0.10 0.96
N GLY A 23 3.17 -1.22 0.76
CA GLY A 23 1.89 -1.84 0.43
C GLY A 23 0.82 -1.66 1.51
N VAL A 24 1.20 -1.73 2.80
CA VAL A 24 0.28 -1.42 3.91
C VAL A 24 -0.15 0.06 3.86
N SER A 25 0.78 0.98 3.65
CA SER A 25 0.48 2.42 3.55
C SER A 25 -0.46 2.74 2.37
N THR A 26 -0.24 2.12 1.21
CA THR A 26 -1.13 2.24 0.04
C THR A 26 -2.51 1.66 0.32
N SER A 27 -2.59 0.49 0.97
CA SER A 27 -3.87 -0.11 1.39
C SER A 27 -4.67 0.80 2.33
N ILE A 28 -4.01 1.47 3.28
CA ILE A 28 -4.64 2.46 4.15
C ILE A 28 -5.20 3.62 3.33
N GLY A 29 -4.42 4.16 2.39
CA GLY A 29 -4.84 5.26 1.51
C GLY A 29 -6.09 4.94 0.70
N ILE A 30 -6.15 3.74 0.11
CA ILE A 30 -7.32 3.25 -0.64
C ILE A 30 -8.54 3.16 0.28
N ARG A 31 -8.41 2.53 1.45
CA ARG A 31 -9.53 2.28 2.37
C ARG A 31 -10.07 3.56 3.01
N LEU A 32 -9.23 4.58 3.14
CA LEU A 32 -9.62 5.89 3.66
C LEU A 32 -10.11 6.85 2.56
N GLY A 33 -10.07 6.45 1.29
CA GLY A 33 -10.46 7.31 0.17
C GLY A 33 -9.49 8.48 -0.07
N LEU A 34 -8.23 8.38 0.39
CA LEU A 34 -7.25 9.46 0.27
C LEU A 34 -6.87 9.72 -1.19
N TYR A 35 -6.63 8.67 -1.98
CA TYR A 35 -6.31 8.82 -3.41
C TYR A 35 -7.51 9.38 -4.21
N GLU A 36 -8.72 8.89 -3.93
CA GLU A 36 -9.96 9.42 -4.53
C GLU A 36 -10.18 10.89 -4.20
N ALA A 37 -9.87 11.31 -2.97
CA ALA A 37 -9.97 12.70 -2.56
C ALA A 37 -8.93 13.61 -3.23
N MET A 38 -7.77 13.08 -3.62
CA MET A 38 -6.71 13.81 -4.34
C MET A 38 -6.92 13.84 -5.86
N ALA A 39 -7.53 12.81 -6.44
CA ALA A 39 -7.71 12.67 -7.89
C ALA A 39 -8.42 13.90 -8.50
N GLY A 40 -7.78 14.53 -9.48
CA GLY A 40 -8.31 15.72 -10.18
C GLY A 40 -8.48 16.98 -9.33
N ALA A 41 -8.06 16.97 -8.06
CA ALA A 41 -8.24 18.10 -7.15
C ALA A 41 -7.12 19.14 -7.24
N GLY A 42 -6.05 18.84 -7.98
CA GLY A 42 -4.84 19.66 -8.06
C GLY A 42 -3.99 19.60 -6.77
N PRO A 43 -2.95 20.45 -6.67
CA PRO A 43 -2.09 20.50 -5.49
C PRO A 43 -2.86 20.89 -4.23
N MET A 44 -2.62 20.18 -3.13
CA MET A 44 -3.29 20.42 -1.85
C MET A 44 -2.37 20.24 -0.64
N THR A 45 -2.62 20.96 0.44
CA THR A 45 -1.91 20.76 1.72
C THR A 45 -2.47 19.55 2.47
N ALA A 46 -1.69 19.02 3.42
CA ALA A 46 -2.16 17.95 4.31
C ALA A 46 -3.43 18.35 5.07
N GLU A 47 -3.53 19.61 5.51
CA GLU A 47 -4.70 20.17 6.18
C GLU A 47 -5.94 20.21 5.26
N GLN A 48 -5.79 20.60 4.00
CA GLN A 48 -6.87 20.58 3.01
C GLN A 48 -7.38 19.15 2.76
N LEU A 49 -6.48 18.19 2.59
CA LEU A 49 -6.84 16.78 2.40
C LEU A 49 -7.53 16.19 3.64
N ALA A 50 -7.01 16.49 4.83
CA ALA A 50 -7.59 16.08 6.10
C ALA A 50 -9.01 16.61 6.29
N ARG A 51 -9.24 17.90 6.02
CA ARG A 51 -10.59 18.48 6.02
C ARG A 51 -11.51 17.82 5.00
N LYS A 52 -11.03 17.59 3.78
CA LYS A 52 -11.81 16.97 2.71
C LYS A 52 -12.27 15.55 3.05
N THR A 53 -11.47 14.81 3.81
CA THR A 53 -11.70 13.41 4.16
C THR A 53 -12.22 13.19 5.57
N GLY A 54 -12.31 14.24 6.39
CA GLY A 54 -12.70 14.14 7.80
C GLY A 54 -11.67 13.42 8.67
N LEU A 55 -10.40 13.37 8.23
CA LEU A 55 -9.32 12.69 8.91
C LEU A 55 -8.48 13.65 9.75
N VAL A 56 -7.69 13.09 10.66
CA VAL A 56 -6.78 13.87 11.50
C VAL A 56 -5.55 14.27 10.68
N GLU A 57 -5.29 15.58 10.58
CA GLU A 57 -4.22 16.17 9.78
C GLU A 57 -2.86 15.52 10.01
N ARG A 58 -2.47 15.32 11.27
CA ARG A 58 -1.18 14.69 11.60
C ARG A 58 -1.01 13.34 10.90
N TYR A 59 -2.02 12.48 10.91
CA TYR A 59 -1.92 11.16 10.30
C TYR A 59 -1.99 11.21 8.76
N VAL A 60 -2.70 12.19 8.21
CA VAL A 60 -2.67 12.47 6.76
C VAL A 60 -1.29 12.93 6.33
N LEU A 61 -0.61 13.78 7.13
CA LEU A 61 0.75 14.24 6.85
C LEU A 61 1.77 13.09 6.90
N GLU A 62 1.71 12.21 7.91
CA GLU A 62 2.57 11.02 7.98
C GLU A 62 2.35 10.11 6.75
N TRP A 63 1.09 9.91 6.37
CA TRP A 63 0.76 9.13 5.19
C TRP A 63 1.29 9.77 3.90
N LEU A 64 1.07 11.07 3.70
CA LEU A 64 1.59 11.82 2.54
C LEU A 64 3.11 11.74 2.46
N THR A 65 3.80 11.85 3.59
CA THR A 65 5.27 11.71 3.66
C THR A 65 5.72 10.33 3.16
N ALA A 66 5.02 9.26 3.56
CA ALA A 66 5.29 7.92 3.06
C ALA A 66 4.99 7.80 1.55
N GLN A 67 3.91 8.43 1.06
CA GLN A 67 3.57 8.41 -0.37
C GLN A 67 4.58 9.16 -1.24
N VAL A 68 5.14 10.27 -0.74
CA VAL A 68 6.22 11.01 -1.41
C VAL A 68 7.49 10.18 -1.46
N ALA A 69 7.88 9.54 -0.35
CA ALA A 69 9.02 8.62 -0.32
C ALA A 69 8.83 7.43 -1.30
N GLY A 70 7.60 6.92 -1.41
CA GLY A 70 7.22 5.88 -2.36
C GLY A 70 7.02 6.36 -3.80
N ARG A 71 7.10 7.67 -4.07
CA ARG A 71 6.85 8.31 -5.38
C ARG A 71 5.44 8.11 -5.94
N TYR A 72 4.46 7.92 -5.06
CA TYR A 72 3.04 7.87 -5.41
C TYR A 72 2.45 9.28 -5.53
N VAL A 73 2.96 10.21 -4.72
CA VAL A 73 2.52 11.60 -4.62
C VAL A 73 3.73 12.50 -4.80
N GLU A 74 3.56 13.59 -5.53
CA GLU A 74 4.58 14.63 -5.69
C GLU A 74 4.44 15.67 -4.59
N PHE A 75 5.57 16.25 -4.15
CA PHE A 75 5.60 17.29 -3.13
C PHE A 75 6.30 18.54 -3.67
N ASP A 76 5.63 19.68 -3.56
CA ASP A 76 6.21 20.99 -3.83
C ASP A 76 6.62 21.67 -2.51
N PRO A 77 7.93 21.87 -2.25
CA PRO A 77 8.41 22.52 -1.04
C PRO A 77 8.10 24.02 -0.96
N GLU A 78 7.90 24.71 -2.09
CA GLU A 78 7.63 26.16 -2.08
C GLU A 78 6.23 26.46 -1.55
N SER A 79 5.23 25.73 -2.05
CA SER A 79 3.85 25.87 -1.61
C SER A 79 3.45 24.92 -0.48
N THR A 80 4.32 23.98 -0.10
CA THR A 80 4.02 22.90 0.86
C THR A 80 2.75 22.13 0.47
N THR A 81 2.65 21.79 -0.80
CA THR A 81 1.52 21.06 -1.37
C THR A 81 1.90 19.70 -1.91
N TYR A 82 0.90 18.84 -1.98
CA TYR A 82 0.99 17.47 -2.45
C TYR A 82 0.07 17.30 -3.64
N LEU A 83 0.55 16.64 -4.68
CA LEU A 83 -0.20 16.36 -5.89
C LEU A 83 -0.21 14.85 -6.15
N LEU A 84 -1.38 14.30 -6.44
CA LEU A 84 -1.49 12.97 -7.05
C LEU A 84 -1.54 13.18 -8.57
N PRO A 85 -0.51 12.79 -9.33
CA PRO A 85 -0.54 12.87 -10.80
C PRO A 85 -1.73 12.09 -11.38
N ASP A 86 -2.27 12.57 -12.49
CA ASP A 86 -3.45 11.97 -13.14
C ASP A 86 -3.18 10.51 -13.55
N GLU A 87 -1.96 10.20 -13.97
CA GLU A 87 -1.52 8.85 -14.32
C GLU A 87 -1.55 7.91 -13.10
N HIS A 88 -1.20 8.42 -11.92
CA HIS A 88 -1.24 7.65 -10.68
C HIS A 88 -2.69 7.48 -10.20
N ALA A 89 -3.51 8.52 -10.34
CA ALA A 89 -4.94 8.48 -10.04
C ALA A 89 -5.67 7.42 -10.89
N ALA A 90 -5.36 7.31 -12.19
CA ALA A 90 -5.94 6.28 -13.06
C ALA A 90 -5.68 4.84 -12.59
N VAL A 91 -4.60 4.61 -11.84
CA VAL A 91 -4.23 3.28 -11.30
C VAL A 91 -4.82 3.04 -9.90
N LEU A 92 -4.99 4.08 -9.09
CA LEU A 92 -5.28 3.96 -7.66
C LEU A 92 -6.65 4.50 -7.23
N ALA A 93 -7.26 5.39 -8.01
CA ALA A 93 -8.41 6.20 -7.62
C ALA A 93 -9.60 6.12 -8.58
N ASP A 94 -9.47 5.47 -9.74
CA ASP A 94 -10.57 5.32 -10.71
C ASP A 94 -10.94 3.84 -10.93
N PRO A 95 -11.93 3.29 -10.21
CA PRO A 95 -12.39 1.92 -10.40
C PRO A 95 -12.97 1.59 -11.78
N SER A 96 -13.29 2.61 -12.60
CA SER A 96 -13.77 2.42 -13.97
C SER A 96 -12.63 2.32 -14.99
N SER A 97 -11.41 2.71 -14.60
CA SER A 97 -10.22 2.64 -15.44
C SER A 97 -9.79 1.18 -15.67
N PRO A 98 -9.41 0.79 -16.90
CA PRO A 98 -8.85 -0.54 -17.16
C PRO A 98 -7.50 -0.78 -16.47
N THR A 99 -6.83 0.29 -16.00
CA THR A 99 -5.55 0.21 -15.27
C THR A 99 -5.74 0.19 -13.75
N TYR A 100 -6.98 0.21 -13.25
CA TYR A 100 -7.25 0.23 -11.82
C TYR A 100 -6.68 -1.01 -11.11
N ALA A 101 -5.60 -0.80 -10.36
CA ALA A 101 -4.85 -1.85 -9.69
C ALA A 101 -5.01 -1.82 -8.16
N ALA A 102 -5.74 -0.84 -7.63
CA ALA A 102 -5.91 -0.66 -6.18
C ALA A 102 -6.54 -1.90 -5.50
N GLY A 103 -7.37 -2.68 -6.22
CA GLY A 103 -7.94 -3.93 -5.74
C GLY A 103 -6.90 -4.98 -5.28
N SER A 104 -5.68 -4.94 -5.81
CA SER A 104 -4.59 -5.84 -5.41
C SER A 104 -4.20 -5.67 -3.93
N PHE A 105 -4.30 -4.45 -3.38
CA PHE A 105 -3.99 -4.18 -1.98
C PHE A 105 -5.05 -4.71 -1.00
N THR A 106 -6.28 -4.93 -1.46
CA THR A 106 -7.31 -5.64 -0.69
C THR A 106 -6.97 -7.12 -0.53
N MET A 107 -6.41 -7.74 -1.58
CA MET A 107 -5.95 -9.13 -1.53
C MET A 107 -4.78 -9.31 -0.55
N LEU A 108 -3.81 -8.39 -0.55
CA LEU A 108 -2.67 -8.42 0.39
C LEU A 108 -3.13 -8.43 1.85
N LYS A 109 -4.15 -7.63 2.21
CA LYS A 109 -4.74 -7.65 3.56
C LYS A 109 -5.25 -9.04 3.94
N ALA A 110 -5.96 -9.71 3.02
CA ALA A 110 -6.50 -11.05 3.28
C ALA A 110 -5.38 -12.09 3.46
N LEU A 111 -4.31 -11.99 2.66
CA LEU A 111 -3.13 -12.84 2.80
C LEU A 111 -2.48 -12.69 4.18
N TYR A 112 -2.20 -11.47 4.62
CA TYR A 112 -1.62 -11.22 5.94
C TYR A 112 -2.55 -11.67 7.08
N ALA A 113 -3.87 -11.48 6.94
CA ALA A 113 -4.82 -11.96 7.94
C ALA A 113 -4.88 -13.49 8.06
N THR A 114 -4.40 -14.22 7.05
CA THR A 114 -4.41 -15.69 7.00
C THR A 114 -3.02 -16.29 7.27
N GLU A 115 -2.00 -15.47 7.52
CA GLU A 115 -0.60 -15.92 7.66
C GLU A 115 -0.45 -17.02 8.72
N ASP A 116 -0.98 -16.82 9.93
CA ASP A 116 -0.92 -17.82 11.01
C ASP A 116 -1.61 -19.13 10.62
N ALA A 117 -2.77 -19.05 9.95
CA ALA A 117 -3.49 -20.24 9.49
C ALA A 117 -2.71 -20.99 8.40
N LEU A 118 -2.05 -20.26 7.49
CA LEU A 118 -1.17 -20.85 6.48
C LEU A 118 0.02 -21.54 7.16
N VAL A 119 0.66 -20.90 8.13
CA VAL A 119 1.77 -21.49 8.89
C VAL A 119 1.35 -22.82 9.54
N GLU A 120 0.17 -22.88 10.15
CA GLU A 120 -0.37 -24.13 10.70
C GLU A 120 -0.66 -25.17 9.63
N LEU A 121 -1.17 -24.78 8.46
CA LEU A 121 -1.30 -25.69 7.32
C LEU A 121 0.07 -26.22 6.88
N PHE A 122 1.10 -25.38 6.70
CA PHE A 122 2.44 -25.88 6.33
C PHE A 122 3.00 -26.90 7.33
N ARG A 123 2.65 -26.81 8.62
CA ARG A 123 3.04 -27.78 9.65
C ARG A 123 2.18 -29.05 9.65
N ASN A 124 0.87 -28.89 9.48
CA ASN A 124 -0.12 -29.90 9.82
C ASN A 124 -1.01 -30.32 8.65
N HIS A 125 -0.69 -29.91 7.41
CA HIS A 125 -1.52 -30.25 6.25
C HIS A 125 -1.46 -31.75 5.99
N THR A 126 -2.41 -32.44 6.62
CA THR A 126 -2.74 -33.82 6.31
C THR A 126 -3.65 -33.71 5.09
N THR A 127 -3.18 -34.19 3.94
CA THR A 127 -4.03 -34.33 2.76
C THR A 127 -5.24 -35.16 3.19
N HIS A 128 -6.45 -34.58 3.16
CA HIS A 128 -7.68 -35.38 3.22
C HIS A 128 -7.82 -36.12 1.87
N ALA A 129 -6.94 -37.10 1.66
CA ALA A 129 -7.20 -38.23 0.78
C ALA A 129 -8.27 -39.08 1.48
N GLY A 130 -9.54 -38.67 1.35
CA GLY A 130 -10.59 -39.31 2.12
C GLY A 130 -11.99 -38.70 2.00
N MET A 131 -12.34 -38.08 0.88
CA MET A 131 -13.74 -38.07 0.45
C MET A 131 -13.88 -39.04 -0.72
N SER A 132 -13.90 -40.32 -0.36
CA SER A 132 -14.47 -41.38 -1.18
C SER A 132 -15.99 -41.20 -1.18
N ALA A 133 -16.56 -41.40 -2.36
CA ALA A 133 -17.97 -41.42 -2.68
C ALA A 133 -18.87 -42.11 -1.63
N ALA A 134 -20.03 -41.51 -1.38
CA ALA A 134 -21.34 -42.15 -1.30
C ALA A 134 -22.42 -41.12 -1.63
#